data_AF-A0A7X6CYH2-F1
#
_entry.id   AF-A0A7X6CYH2-F1
#
_cell.length_a   1.000
_cell.length_b   1.000
_cell.length_c   1.000
_cell.angle_alpha   90.00
_cell.angle_beta   90.00
_cell.angle_gamma   90.00
#
_symmetry.space_group_name_H-M   'P 1'
#
loop_
_entity.id
_entity.type
_entity.pdbx_description
1 polymer ?
#
loop_
_entity_poly.entity_id
_entity_poly.type
_entity_poly.pdbx_seq_one_letter_code
_entity_poly.pdbx_strand_id
1 'polypeptide(L)'
;MHPGCNPPNRAPVGGCDTPSRHAPNRPGRQQVSVTAIGFFEDDEEEHVLVVGIEWTDEEGAARSLLLQRSTHEPDEQDVQGGMDSYCVSTEQGFTVYGCLRTVVLSGTTLTLVFHQEDAQALGVPSEVALELGTAAVDTAHLADRLREVLHWGRASLRPELAGLREQ
;
A
#
# COMPACT_ATOMS: atom_id res chain seq x y z
N MET A 1 77.65 -15.39 6.96
CA MET A 1 77.57 -14.09 7.63
C MET A 1 76.46 -13.29 6.97
N HIS A 2 75.31 -13.17 7.65
CA HIS A 2 74.19 -12.23 7.32
C HIS A 2 74.66 -10.76 7.51
N PRO A 3 73.94 -9.68 7.08
CA PRO A 3 72.49 -9.56 6.89
C PRO A 3 72.03 -8.64 5.72
N GLY A 4 70.71 -8.42 5.56
CA GLY A 4 70.20 -7.27 4.79
C GLY A 4 68.88 -7.47 4.04
N CYS A 5 67.78 -7.77 4.74
CA CYS A 5 66.41 -7.53 4.23
C CYS A 5 66.04 -6.05 4.45
N ASN A 6 65.63 -5.33 3.39
CA ASN A 6 64.47 -4.40 3.39
C ASN A 6 64.22 -3.83 1.96
N PRO A 7 63.03 -3.99 1.35
CA PRO A 7 62.58 -3.17 0.24
C PRO A 7 61.61 -2.04 0.68
N PRO A 8 61.60 -0.86 0.01
CA PRO A 8 60.66 0.22 0.32
C PRO A 8 59.31 0.10 -0.42
N ASN A 9 58.27 0.18 0.40
CA ASN A 9 56.89 0.65 0.23
C ASN A 9 56.50 1.41 -1.07
N ARG A 10 55.40 1.00 -1.73
CA ARG A 10 54.48 1.93 -2.43
C ARG A 10 53.05 1.35 -2.64
N ALA A 11 52.13 1.89 -1.83
CA ALA A 11 50.69 2.16 -2.02
C ALA A 11 49.69 1.04 -2.42
N PRO A 12 48.59 0.86 -1.64
CA PRO A 12 47.35 0.26 -2.12
C PRO A 12 46.41 1.31 -2.72
N VAL A 13 45.99 1.11 -3.97
CA VAL A 13 44.69 1.60 -4.48
C VAL A 13 43.71 0.46 -4.22
N GLY A 14 42.60 0.59 -3.49
CA GLY A 14 41.70 1.74 -3.41
C GLY A 14 40.59 1.53 -4.44
N GLY A 15 39.60 0.70 -4.10
CA GLY A 15 38.47 0.38 -4.97
C GLY A 15 37.58 -0.69 -4.35
N CYS A 16 36.91 -0.32 -3.26
CA CYS A 16 35.81 -1.08 -2.70
C CYS A 16 34.68 -1.09 -3.74
N ASP A 17 34.56 -2.17 -4.50
CA ASP A 17 33.34 -2.46 -5.25
C ASP A 17 32.29 -2.86 -4.20
N THR A 18 31.49 -1.88 -3.77
CA THR A 18 30.26 -2.14 -3.05
C THR A 18 29.33 -2.86 -4.01
N PRO A 19 28.99 -4.15 -3.80
CA PRO A 19 27.74 -4.61 -4.34
C PRO A 19 26.65 -3.78 -3.65
N SER A 20 25.97 -2.96 -4.45
CA SER A 20 24.70 -2.35 -4.07
C SER A 20 23.81 -3.50 -3.62
N ARG A 21 23.76 -3.72 -2.30
CA ARG A 21 22.86 -4.68 -1.67
C ARG A 21 21.49 -4.07 -1.87
N HIS A 22 20.84 -4.39 -2.98
CA HIS A 22 19.42 -4.63 -2.96
C HIS A 22 19.20 -5.68 -1.87
N ALA A 23 18.94 -5.19 -0.65
CA ALA A 23 18.37 -6.04 0.37
C ALA A 23 17.07 -6.58 -0.24
N PRO A 24 16.84 -7.89 -0.26
CA PRO A 24 15.52 -8.40 -0.58
C PRO A 24 14.55 -7.76 0.40
N ASN A 25 13.61 -6.98 -0.14
CA ASN A 25 12.52 -6.35 0.59
C ASN A 25 11.91 -7.42 1.51
N ARG A 26 11.93 -7.15 2.82
CA ARG A 26 11.52 -8.11 3.85
C ARG A 26 10.05 -8.43 3.58
N PRO A 27 9.64 -9.69 3.32
CA PRO A 27 8.23 -9.97 3.19
C PRO A 27 7.58 -9.77 4.57
N GLY A 28 6.64 -8.83 4.63
CA GLY A 28 5.68 -8.74 5.71
C GLY A 28 5.84 -7.48 6.55
N ARG A 29 4.88 -6.57 6.39
CA ARG A 29 4.57 -5.43 7.26
C ARG A 29 5.48 -4.22 7.08
N GLN A 30 4.86 -3.10 6.72
CA GLN A 30 5.44 -1.76 6.76
C GLN A 30 4.59 -0.87 7.68
N GLN A 31 5.23 0.01 8.47
CA GLN A 31 4.54 1.03 9.26
C GLN A 31 5.05 2.43 8.88
N VAL A 32 4.13 3.32 8.54
CA VAL A 32 4.43 4.63 7.92
C VAL A 32 3.43 5.68 8.38
N SER A 33 3.81 6.96 8.33
CA SER A 33 2.89 8.08 8.59
C SER A 33 2.24 8.56 7.31
N VAL A 34 0.94 8.77 7.36
CA VAL A 34 0.17 9.28 6.23
C VAL A 34 0.45 10.75 6.03
N THR A 35 0.72 11.14 4.78
CA THR A 35 0.92 12.53 4.40
C THR A 35 -0.39 13.21 4.04
N ALA A 36 -1.30 12.49 3.36
CA ALA A 36 -2.61 12.99 2.99
C ALA A 36 -3.64 11.87 2.85
N ILE A 37 -4.91 12.23 3.09
CA ILE A 37 -6.07 11.42 2.74
C ILE A 37 -7.04 12.30 1.95
N GLY A 38 -7.53 11.77 0.83
CA GLY A 38 -8.53 12.41 -0.01
C GLY A 38 -9.74 11.52 -0.23
N PHE A 39 -10.89 12.14 -0.41
CA PHE A 39 -12.14 11.48 -0.79
C PHE A 39 -12.60 12.13 -2.09
N PHE A 40 -12.87 11.32 -3.11
CA PHE A 40 -13.32 11.80 -4.41
C PHE A 40 -14.57 11.03 -4.82
N GLU A 41 -15.56 11.78 -5.30
CA GLU A 41 -16.82 11.28 -5.84
C GLU A 41 -17.03 12.04 -7.14
N ASP A 42 -17.11 11.32 -8.24
CA ASP A 42 -17.50 11.89 -9.52
C ASP A 42 -18.78 11.18 -9.97
N ASP A 43 -19.91 11.85 -9.75
CA ASP A 43 -21.24 11.37 -10.12
C ASP A 43 -21.61 11.73 -11.57
N GLU A 44 -20.81 12.54 -12.26
CA GLU A 44 -21.14 13.08 -13.58
C GLU A 44 -20.46 12.32 -14.73
N GLU A 45 -19.23 11.83 -14.57
CA GLU A 45 -18.49 11.16 -15.65
C GLU A 45 -17.93 9.77 -15.29
N GLU A 46 -17.26 9.62 -14.14
CA GLU A 46 -16.58 8.35 -13.82
C GLU A 46 -17.40 7.41 -12.92
N HIS A 47 -18.44 7.93 -12.24
CA HIS A 47 -19.34 7.11 -11.42
C HIS A 47 -18.60 6.24 -10.41
N VAL A 48 -17.62 6.80 -9.69
CA VAL A 48 -16.78 6.09 -8.73
C VAL A 48 -16.70 6.81 -7.39
N LEU A 49 -16.58 6.01 -6.33
CA LEU A 49 -16.15 6.51 -5.02
C LEU A 49 -14.70 6.12 -4.81
N VAL A 50 -13.88 7.08 -4.37
CA VAL A 50 -12.44 6.90 -4.18
C VAL A 50 -12.02 7.36 -2.79
N VAL A 51 -11.25 6.53 -2.10
CA VAL A 51 -10.44 6.90 -0.94
C VAL A 51 -8.97 6.86 -1.35
N GLY A 52 -8.34 8.02 -1.43
CA GLY A 52 -6.91 8.16 -1.71
C GLY A 52 -6.11 8.28 -0.43
N ILE A 53 -5.02 7.53 -0.33
CA ILE A 53 -4.10 7.57 0.81
C ILE A 53 -2.69 7.76 0.27
N GLU A 54 -1.98 8.78 0.76
CA GLU A 54 -0.62 9.08 0.38
C GLU A 54 0.31 8.98 1.59
N TRP A 55 1.51 8.47 1.38
CA TRP A 55 2.56 8.46 2.40
C TRP A 55 3.95 8.51 1.77
N THR A 56 4.96 8.65 2.61
CA THR A 56 6.36 8.49 2.22
C THR A 56 6.90 7.21 2.83
N ASP A 57 7.49 6.34 2.02
CA ASP A 57 8.10 5.10 2.51
C ASP A 57 9.44 5.34 3.22
N GLU A 58 10.04 4.26 3.73
CA GLU A 58 11.30 4.31 4.48
C GLU A 58 12.50 4.77 3.63
N GLU A 59 12.39 4.68 2.30
CA GLU A 59 13.41 5.14 1.35
C GLU A 59 13.20 6.60 0.94
N GLY A 60 12.12 7.24 1.43
CA GLY A 60 11.77 8.61 1.09
C GLY A 60 10.96 8.75 -0.20
N ALA A 61 10.49 7.64 -0.78
CA ALA A 61 9.67 7.69 -1.99
C ALA A 61 8.21 7.96 -1.65
N ALA A 62 7.57 8.81 -2.45
CA ALA A 62 6.13 9.04 -2.37
C ALA A 62 5.38 7.79 -2.88
N ARG A 63 4.41 7.33 -2.10
CA ARG A 63 3.57 6.18 -2.41
C ARG A 63 2.11 6.58 -2.26
N SER A 64 1.24 5.97 -3.06
CA SER A 64 -0.20 6.17 -2.88
C SER A 64 -1.01 4.91 -3.16
N LEU A 65 -2.14 4.82 -2.48
CA LEU A 65 -3.18 3.83 -2.74
C LEU A 65 -4.49 4.54 -3.02
N LEU A 66 -5.16 4.11 -4.07
CA LEU A 66 -6.53 4.50 -4.38
C LEU A 66 -7.41 3.29 -4.16
N LEU A 67 -8.29 3.35 -3.17
CA LEU A 67 -9.33 2.35 -2.95
C LEU A 67 -10.59 2.85 -3.63
N GLN A 68 -11.10 2.10 -4.60
CA GLN A 68 -12.15 2.58 -5.49
C GLN A 68 -13.27 1.56 -5.62
N ARG A 69 -14.51 2.05 -5.71
CA ARG A 69 -15.66 1.24 -6.13
C ARG A 69 -16.43 1.94 -7.24
N SER A 70 -17.08 1.16 -8.09
CA SER A 70 -18.09 1.68 -9.02
C SER A 70 -19.37 2.05 -8.26
N THR A 71 -20.08 3.08 -8.73
CA THR A 71 -21.38 3.49 -8.19
C THR A 71 -22.55 2.68 -8.76
N HIS A 72 -22.36 2.07 -9.94
CA HIS A 72 -23.29 1.15 -10.58
C HIS A 72 -23.25 -0.26 -9.99
N GLU A 73 -24.25 -1.08 -10.27
CA GLU A 73 -24.19 -2.52 -10.00
C GLU A 73 -23.38 -3.23 -11.10
N PRO A 74 -22.53 -4.22 -10.76
CA PRO A 74 -21.72 -4.92 -11.75
C PRO A 74 -22.61 -5.78 -12.65
N ASP A 75 -22.36 -5.74 -13.95
CA ASP A 75 -23.08 -6.55 -14.93
C ASP A 75 -22.45 -7.95 -15.11
N GLU A 76 -23.00 -8.76 -16.02
CA GLU A 76 -22.49 -10.11 -16.27
C GLU A 76 -21.03 -10.11 -16.78
N GLN A 77 -20.63 -9.08 -17.53
CA GLN A 77 -19.26 -8.96 -18.06
C GLN A 77 -18.29 -8.59 -16.94
N ASP A 78 -18.70 -7.68 -16.04
CA ASP A 78 -17.93 -7.32 -14.84
C ASP A 78 -17.70 -8.55 -13.96
N VAL A 79 -18.76 -9.30 -13.69
CA VAL A 79 -18.70 -10.53 -12.88
C VAL A 79 -17.78 -11.57 -13.52
N GLN A 80 -17.87 -11.75 -14.84
CA GLN A 80 -17.03 -12.69 -15.58
C GLN A 80 -15.55 -12.23 -15.62
N GLY A 81 -15.31 -10.92 -15.64
CA GLY A 81 -13.98 -10.32 -15.57
C GLY A 81 -13.39 -10.23 -14.15
N GLY A 82 -14.18 -10.52 -13.11
CA GLY A 82 -13.77 -10.36 -11.71
C GLY A 82 -13.71 -8.90 -11.25
N MET A 83 -14.40 -8.00 -11.96
CA MET A 83 -14.49 -6.56 -11.68
C MET A 83 -15.69 -6.21 -10.79
N ASP A 84 -16.35 -7.22 -10.24
CA ASP A 84 -17.55 -7.09 -9.41
C ASP A 84 -17.22 -6.86 -7.92
N SER A 85 -16.15 -6.12 -7.64
CA SER A 85 -15.70 -5.75 -6.30
C SER A 85 -14.95 -4.42 -6.34
N TYR A 86 -14.69 -3.81 -5.18
CA TYR A 86 -13.76 -2.67 -5.12
C TYR A 86 -12.39 -3.07 -5.69
N CYS A 87 -11.65 -2.08 -6.19
CA CYS A 87 -10.27 -2.24 -6.59
C CYS A 87 -9.33 -1.36 -5.76
N VAL A 88 -8.06 -1.75 -5.76
CA VAL A 88 -6.97 -0.95 -5.20
C VAL A 88 -5.97 -0.70 -6.30
N SER A 89 -5.61 0.57 -6.49
CA SER A 89 -4.60 1.00 -7.45
C SER A 89 -3.44 1.69 -6.76
N THR A 90 -2.23 1.56 -7.32
CA THR A 90 -1.02 2.22 -6.82
C THR A 90 -0.60 3.39 -7.71
N GLU A 91 0.35 4.20 -7.24
CA GLU A 91 0.93 5.29 -8.04
C GLU A 91 1.62 4.81 -9.33
N GLN A 92 1.91 3.50 -9.44
CA GLN A 92 2.52 2.87 -10.61
C GLN A 92 1.48 2.42 -11.65
N GLY A 93 0.19 2.59 -11.37
CA GLY A 93 -0.92 2.20 -12.25
C GLY A 93 -1.31 0.72 -12.15
N PHE A 94 -0.70 -0.05 -11.24
CA PHE A 94 -1.14 -1.42 -10.97
C PHE A 94 -2.49 -1.38 -10.26
N THR A 95 -3.40 -2.27 -10.65
CA THR A 95 -4.77 -2.33 -10.11
C THR A 95 -5.16 -3.79 -9.86
N VAL A 96 -5.70 -4.07 -8.67
CA VAL A 96 -6.21 -5.40 -8.31
C VAL A 96 -7.56 -5.28 -7.61
N TYR A 97 -8.50 -6.14 -7.98
CA TYR A 97 -9.86 -6.19 -7.43
C TYR A 97 -9.92 -7.11 -6.21
N GLY A 98 -10.58 -6.68 -5.13
CA GLY A 98 -10.84 -7.53 -3.96
C GLY A 98 -9.59 -7.99 -3.20
N CYS A 99 -8.48 -7.25 -3.28
CA CYS A 99 -7.16 -7.72 -2.84
C CYS A 99 -6.91 -7.70 -1.32
N LEU A 100 -7.81 -7.09 -0.54
CA LEU A 100 -7.65 -6.98 0.90
C LEU A 100 -8.30 -8.17 1.62
N ARG A 101 -7.55 -8.76 2.55
CA ARG A 101 -8.04 -9.76 3.50
C ARG A 101 -8.71 -9.10 4.70
N THR A 102 -8.08 -8.05 5.22
CA THR A 102 -8.50 -7.42 6.47
C THR A 102 -8.19 -5.94 6.41
N VAL A 103 -9.11 -5.12 6.91
CA VAL A 103 -8.92 -3.69 7.15
C VAL A 103 -9.26 -3.40 8.59
N VAL A 104 -8.29 -2.86 9.32
CA VAL A 104 -8.42 -2.56 10.74
C VAL A 104 -8.18 -1.08 10.97
N LEU A 105 -9.14 -0.38 11.57
CA LEU A 105 -8.93 0.97 12.08
C LEU A 105 -8.93 0.93 13.60
N SER A 106 -7.78 1.19 14.22
CA SER A 106 -7.62 1.18 15.68
C SER A 106 -7.05 2.52 16.15
N GLY A 107 -7.92 3.36 16.71
CA GLY A 107 -7.54 4.71 17.12
C GLY A 107 -7.10 5.55 15.92
N THR A 108 -5.80 5.83 15.82
CA THR A 108 -5.19 6.60 14.73
C THR A 108 -4.37 5.74 13.78
N THR A 109 -4.48 4.42 13.83
CA THR A 109 -3.74 3.52 12.94
C THR A 109 -4.72 2.77 12.03
N LEU A 110 -4.53 2.90 10.72
CA LEU A 110 -5.22 2.11 9.69
C LEU A 110 -4.29 1.00 9.20
N THR A 111 -4.69 -0.26 9.36
CA THR A 111 -3.93 -1.41 8.87
C THR A 111 -4.65 -2.05 7.69
N LEU A 112 -3.97 -2.13 6.55
CA LEU A 112 -4.41 -2.80 5.34
C LEU A 112 -3.62 -4.11 5.19
N VAL A 113 -4.32 -5.24 5.19
CA VAL A 113 -3.71 -6.57 5.00
C VAL A 113 -4.16 -7.12 3.66
N PHE A 114 -3.20 -7.36 2.78
CA PHE A 114 -3.42 -7.84 1.43
C PHE A 114 -3.27 -9.36 1.36
N HIS A 115 -3.90 -9.98 0.37
CA HIS A 115 -3.47 -11.30 -0.07
C HIS A 115 -2.04 -11.24 -0.59
N GLN A 116 -1.23 -12.27 -0.32
CA GLN A 116 0.20 -12.24 -0.64
C GLN A 116 0.47 -12.05 -2.13
N GLU A 117 -0.30 -12.74 -2.98
CA GLU A 117 -0.17 -12.67 -4.45
C GLU A 117 -0.57 -11.28 -4.96
N ASP A 118 -1.62 -10.69 -4.41
CA ASP A 118 -2.09 -9.36 -4.81
C ASP A 118 -1.16 -8.24 -4.34
N ALA A 119 -0.59 -8.36 -3.14
CA ALA A 119 0.44 -7.44 -2.66
C ALA A 119 1.65 -7.42 -3.59
N GLN A 120 2.06 -8.59 -4.08
CA GLN A 120 3.14 -8.72 -5.04
C GLN A 120 2.76 -8.08 -6.38
N ALA A 121 1.53 -8.28 -6.86
CA ALA A 121 1.04 -7.67 -8.09
C ALA A 121 0.97 -6.14 -8.01
N LEU A 122 0.62 -5.59 -6.84
CA LEU A 122 0.58 -4.15 -6.57
C LEU A 122 1.97 -3.56 -6.29
N GLY A 123 2.99 -4.37 -6.01
CA GLY A 123 4.33 -3.90 -5.63
C GLY A 123 4.38 -3.27 -4.24
N VAL A 124 3.50 -3.72 -3.33
CA VAL A 124 3.38 -3.23 -1.95
C VAL A 124 3.66 -4.34 -0.93
N PRO A 125 4.00 -3.99 0.33
CA PRO A 125 4.07 -4.97 1.40
C PRO A 125 2.71 -5.66 1.61
N SER A 126 2.73 -6.93 2.03
CA SER A 126 1.51 -7.69 2.32
C SER A 126 0.68 -7.12 3.49
N GLU A 127 1.25 -6.20 4.26
CA GLU A 127 0.55 -5.46 5.29
C GLU A 127 1.15 -4.05 5.39
N VAL A 128 0.29 -3.05 5.42
CA VAL A 128 0.68 -1.64 5.55
C VAL A 128 -0.09 -1.04 6.72
N ALA A 129 0.63 -0.58 7.73
CA ALA A 129 0.10 0.15 8.88
C ALA A 129 0.37 1.65 8.70
N LEU A 130 -0.72 2.41 8.62
CA LEU A 130 -0.77 3.82 8.26
C LEU A 130 -1.14 4.62 9.51
N GLU A 131 -0.20 5.39 10.04
CA GLU A 131 -0.41 6.31 11.15
C GLU A 131 -1.07 7.60 10.65
N LEU A 132 -2.30 7.86 11.11
CA LEU A 132 -3.14 8.97 10.68
C LEU A 132 -2.88 10.27 11.45
N GLY A 133 -2.11 10.21 12.54
CA GLY A 133 -1.92 11.33 13.47
C GLY A 133 -1.37 12.61 12.84
N THR A 134 -0.72 12.50 11.67
CA THR A 134 -0.18 13.62 10.89
C THR A 134 -1.16 14.20 9.87
N ALA A 135 -2.17 13.44 9.44
CA ALA A 135 -3.00 13.77 8.28
C ALA A 135 -4.21 14.67 8.59
N ALA A 136 -4.40 15.11 9.84
CA ALA A 136 -5.56 15.91 10.28
C ALA A 136 -6.93 15.38 9.79
N VAL A 137 -7.04 14.06 9.63
CA VAL A 137 -8.24 13.39 9.11
C VAL A 137 -9.17 13.01 10.26
N ASP A 138 -10.47 13.18 10.06
CA ASP A 138 -11.47 12.62 10.96
C ASP A 138 -11.53 11.10 10.74
N THR A 139 -11.13 10.34 11.76
CA THR A 139 -11.08 8.87 11.68
C THR A 139 -12.46 8.24 11.59
N ALA A 140 -13.51 8.88 12.10
CA ALA A 140 -14.89 8.41 11.92
C ALA A 140 -15.33 8.58 10.47
N HIS A 141 -15.09 9.74 9.88
CA HIS A 141 -15.40 9.98 8.48
C HIS A 141 -14.61 9.05 7.55
N LEU A 142 -13.32 8.84 7.81
CA LEU A 142 -12.50 7.85 7.10
C LEU A 142 -13.09 6.45 7.21
N ALA A 143 -13.56 6.07 8.40
CA ALA A 143 -14.16 4.75 8.63
C ALA A 143 -15.40 4.53 7.76
N ASP A 144 -16.29 5.52 7.71
CA ASP A 144 -17.52 5.48 6.91
C ASP A 144 -17.19 5.34 5.41
N ARG A 145 -16.24 6.15 4.91
CA ARG A 145 -15.84 6.13 3.50
C ARG A 145 -15.14 4.83 3.10
N LEU A 146 -14.26 4.30 3.96
CA LEU A 146 -13.65 2.98 3.73
C LEU A 146 -14.69 1.87 3.72
N ARG A 147 -15.68 1.91 4.62
CA ARG A 147 -16.75 0.91 4.66
C ARG A 147 -17.58 0.96 3.37
N GLU A 148 -17.93 2.15 2.92
CA GLU A 148 -18.72 2.34 1.70
C GLU A 148 -18.03 1.75 0.46
N VAL A 149 -16.71 1.95 0.34
CA VAL A 149 -15.91 1.36 -0.74
C VAL A 149 -15.76 -0.15 -0.58
N LEU A 150 -15.30 -0.61 0.59
CA LEU A 150 -14.86 -1.99 0.80
C LEU A 150 -16.00 -3.00 0.96
N HIS A 151 -17.20 -2.53 1.29
CA HIS A 151 -18.38 -3.38 1.43
C HIS A 151 -19.16 -3.54 0.11
N TRP A 152 -18.73 -2.87 -0.96
CA TRP A 152 -19.33 -2.97 -2.28
C TRP A 152 -18.87 -4.23 -3.04
N GLY A 153 -19.74 -4.75 -3.91
CA GLY A 153 -19.46 -5.90 -4.77
C GLY A 153 -19.59 -7.27 -4.09
N ARG A 154 -18.94 -8.30 -4.64
CA ARG A 154 -19.09 -9.71 -4.28
C ARG A 154 -18.70 -9.98 -2.84
N ALA A 155 -19.59 -10.61 -2.08
CA ALA A 155 -19.37 -10.90 -0.66
C ALA A 155 -18.09 -11.70 -0.36
N SER A 156 -17.64 -12.57 -1.26
CA SER A 156 -16.42 -13.36 -1.07
C SER A 156 -15.11 -12.58 -1.25
N LEU A 157 -15.18 -11.37 -1.81
CA LEU A 157 -14.02 -10.48 -2.03
C LEU A 157 -13.98 -9.30 -1.05
N ARG A 158 -14.99 -9.19 -0.18
CA ARG A 158 -15.04 -8.17 0.87
C ARG A 158 -14.05 -8.53 1.97
N PRO A 159 -13.18 -7.58 2.39
CA PRO A 159 -12.28 -7.82 3.50
C PRO A 159 -13.04 -7.92 4.82
N GLU A 160 -12.42 -8.54 5.81
CA GLU A 160 -12.86 -8.42 7.19
C GLU A 160 -12.61 -7.00 7.70
N LEU A 161 -13.68 -6.29 8.08
CA LEU A 161 -13.62 -4.93 8.59
C LEU A 161 -13.63 -4.94 10.12
N ALA A 162 -12.60 -4.40 10.76
CA ALA A 162 -12.49 -4.30 12.21
C ALA A 162 -12.24 -2.85 12.66
N GLY A 163 -12.91 -2.43 13.74
CA GLY A 163 -12.80 -1.06 14.26
C GLY A 163 -13.51 0.03 13.44
N LEU A 164 -14.15 -0.35 12.33
CA LEU A 164 -14.97 0.49 11.46
C LEU A 164 -16.46 0.47 11.89
N ARG A 165 -16.75 0.51 13.20
CA ARG A 165 -18.08 0.18 13.74
C ARG A 165 -19.15 1.24 13.48
N GLU A 166 -20.36 0.72 13.26
CA GLU A 166 -21.64 1.42 13.16
C GLU A 166 -21.97 2.14 14.48
N GLN A 167 -22.29 3.43 14.39
CA GLN A 167 -22.94 4.18 15.48
C GLN A 167 -24.45 4.11 15.32
#